data_AF-A0A2V8KRH5-F1
#
_entry.id   AF-A0A2V8KRH5-F1
#
_cell.length_a   1.000
_cell.length_b   1.000
_cell.length_c   1.000
_cell.angle_alpha   90.00
_cell.angle_beta   90.00
_cell.angle_gamma   90.00
#
_symmetry.space_group_name_H-M   'P 1'
#
loop_
_entity.id
_entity.type
_entity.pdbx_description
1 polymer ?
#
loop_
_entity_poly.entity_id
_entity_poly.type
_entity_poly.pdbx_seq_one_letter_code
_entity_poly.pdbx_strand_id
1 'polypeptide(L)'
;MVDAFDVAPQVPATVNITSPPSGATVSGTIMITVNASGGTVAGVQFRLDGANLGAEVTAPPYSMSWDTTKASSASHTLSAVARFATGSTASSSPVAVTVSNVPPGQTRFEDTDTSISYTAGWTRDSTLRAWSGGTAMLSTTAGDRATFTFTGTSVYWIGFRGPQAGIARVYVDGVVVSDIDTYSSFEQVQAMVFQTTGLAAGTHTLTIEVTGSENPASAGTYIIVDAFD
;
A
#
# COMPACT_ATOMS: atom_id res chain seq x y z
N MET A 1 -21.53 22.70 -56.59
CA MET A 1 -20.48 21.76 -56.19
C MET A 1 -19.75 22.45 -55.05
N VAL A 2 -20.08 22.12 -53.80
CA VAL A 2 -19.48 22.77 -52.63
C VAL A 2 -18.20 22.02 -52.26
N ASP A 3 -17.13 22.79 -52.03
CA ASP A 3 -15.80 22.32 -51.65
C ASP A 3 -15.86 21.32 -50.51
N ALA A 4 -15.21 20.17 -50.70
CA ALA A 4 -14.87 19.29 -49.60
C ALA A 4 -13.83 20.02 -48.74
N PHE A 5 -14.22 20.40 -47.53
CA PHE A 5 -13.25 20.78 -46.49
C PHE A 5 -12.25 19.64 -46.36
N ASP A 6 -11.03 19.87 -46.82
CA ASP A 6 -9.89 18.99 -46.60
C ASP A 6 -9.63 18.94 -45.09
N VAL A 7 -10.20 17.93 -44.43
CA VAL A 7 -9.92 17.64 -43.03
C VAL A 7 -8.50 17.10 -43.01
N ALA A 8 -7.55 17.91 -42.54
CA ALA A 8 -6.17 17.50 -42.34
C ALA A 8 -6.13 16.12 -41.65
N PRO A 9 -5.26 15.19 -42.08
CA PRO A 9 -5.23 13.83 -41.52
C PRO A 9 -5.09 13.88 -40.00
N GLN A 10 -6.06 13.30 -39.29
CA GLN A 10 -5.97 13.19 -37.85
C GLN A 10 -4.87 12.17 -37.52
N VAL A 11 -3.79 12.62 -36.88
CA VAL A 11 -2.76 11.72 -36.36
C VAL A 11 -3.42 10.85 -35.27
N PRO A 12 -3.33 9.50 -35.35
CA PRO A 12 -3.91 8.65 -34.32
C PRO A 12 -3.38 9.00 -32.93
N ALA A 13 -4.29 9.19 -31.98
CA ALA A 13 -3.93 9.43 -30.59
C ALA A 13 -3.23 8.20 -30.00
N THR A 14 -2.03 8.37 -29.46
CA THR A 14 -1.30 7.31 -28.77
C THR A 14 -1.03 7.75 -27.34
N VAL A 15 -1.32 6.88 -26.38
CA VAL A 15 -0.97 7.08 -24.96
C VAL A 15 -0.31 5.81 -24.47
N ASN A 16 0.92 5.92 -23.98
CA ASN A 16 1.66 4.77 -23.49
C ASN A 16 2.42 5.13 -22.21
N ILE A 17 2.24 4.32 -21.17
CA ILE A 17 3.09 4.38 -19.98
C ILE A 17 4.43 3.74 -20.33
N THR A 18 5.52 4.48 -20.20
CA THR A 18 6.88 4.02 -20.54
C THR A 18 7.68 3.59 -19.32
N SER A 19 7.29 4.04 -18.14
CA SER A 19 7.82 3.58 -16.85
C SER A 19 6.74 3.71 -15.79
N PRO A 20 6.61 2.74 -14.87
CA PRO A 20 7.30 1.44 -14.87
C PRO A 20 6.82 0.52 -16.02
N PRO A 21 7.61 -0.47 -16.46
CA PRO A 21 7.15 -1.48 -17.42
C PRO A 21 6.17 -2.48 -16.77
N SER A 22 5.38 -3.17 -17.59
CA SER A 22 4.46 -4.20 -17.11
C SER A 22 5.22 -5.34 -16.41
N GLY A 23 4.71 -5.78 -15.26
CA GLY A 23 5.33 -6.78 -14.39
C GLY A 23 6.42 -6.24 -13.46
N ALA A 24 6.70 -4.93 -13.46
CA ALA A 24 7.69 -4.37 -12.55
C ALA A 24 7.27 -4.50 -11.09
N THR A 25 8.22 -4.86 -10.23
CA THR A 25 8.09 -4.67 -8.77
C THR A 25 8.58 -3.28 -8.40
N VAL A 26 7.75 -2.51 -7.68
CA VAL A 26 8.01 -1.11 -7.33
C VAL A 26 7.91 -0.91 -5.82
N SER A 27 8.72 0.00 -5.28
CA SER A 27 8.74 0.32 -3.85
C SER A 27 9.25 1.75 -3.61
N GLY A 28 8.90 2.32 -2.47
CA GLY A 28 9.27 3.70 -2.12
C GLY A 28 8.64 4.74 -3.04
N THR A 29 9.41 5.74 -3.47
CA THR A 29 8.94 6.73 -4.45
C THR A 29 9.46 6.38 -5.83
N ILE A 30 8.55 6.19 -6.78
CA ILE A 30 8.89 5.95 -8.19
C ILE A 30 8.35 7.05 -9.10
N MET A 31 8.94 7.17 -10.29
CA MET A 31 8.43 8.05 -11.35
C MET A 31 7.62 7.24 -12.36
N ILE A 32 6.37 7.66 -12.59
CA ILE A 32 5.54 7.18 -13.69
C ILE A 32 5.71 8.14 -14.86
N THR A 33 6.02 7.63 -16.05
CA THR A 33 6.23 8.43 -17.26
C THR A 33 5.30 7.98 -18.38
N VAL A 34 4.71 8.95 -19.10
CA VAL A 34 3.77 8.70 -20.20
C VAL A 34 4.24 9.42 -21.46
N ASN A 35 4.19 8.71 -22.59
CA ASN A 35 4.22 9.30 -23.91
C ASN A 35 2.78 9.46 -24.41
N ALA A 36 2.38 10.70 -24.68
CA ALA A 36 1.09 11.04 -25.28
C ALA A 36 1.32 11.82 -26.59
N SER A 37 0.65 11.41 -27.67
CA SER A 37 0.77 12.02 -29.01
C SER A 37 -0.54 11.90 -29.80
N GLY A 38 -0.56 12.44 -31.04
CA GLY A 38 -1.74 12.45 -31.93
C GLY A 38 -2.54 13.75 -31.94
N GLY A 39 -2.00 14.82 -31.35
CA GLY A 39 -2.57 16.16 -31.33
C GLY A 39 -1.92 17.03 -30.25
N THR A 40 -2.45 18.23 -30.03
CA THR A 40 -2.05 19.06 -28.88
C THR A 40 -2.62 18.47 -27.60
N VAL A 41 -1.78 17.83 -26.80
CA VAL A 41 -2.15 17.27 -25.50
C VAL A 41 -2.32 18.40 -24.49
N ALA A 42 -3.53 18.53 -23.94
CA ALA A 42 -3.88 19.52 -22.92
C ALA A 42 -3.56 19.03 -21.49
N GLY A 43 -3.51 17.71 -21.27
CA GLY A 43 -3.08 17.12 -20.02
C GLY A 43 -3.12 15.60 -20.00
N VAL A 44 -2.50 15.00 -18.98
CA VAL A 44 -2.49 13.56 -18.72
C VAL A 44 -2.89 13.32 -17.26
N GLN A 45 -3.98 12.58 -17.06
CA GLN A 45 -4.41 12.11 -15.75
C GLN A 45 -3.91 10.69 -15.53
N PHE A 46 -3.08 10.50 -14.51
CA PHE A 46 -2.61 9.19 -14.05
C PHE A 46 -3.64 8.53 -13.14
N ARG A 47 -3.70 7.21 -13.18
CA ARG A 47 -4.64 6.41 -12.40
C ARG A 47 -4.00 5.14 -11.83
N LEU A 48 -4.43 4.78 -10.63
CA LEU A 48 -4.14 3.53 -9.94
C LEU A 48 -5.46 2.81 -9.73
N ASP A 49 -5.60 1.59 -10.25
CA ASP A 49 -6.81 0.76 -10.15
C ASP A 49 -8.10 1.50 -10.57
N GLY A 50 -7.97 2.37 -11.58
CA GLY A 50 -9.07 3.17 -12.13
C GLY A 50 -9.35 4.49 -11.42
N ALA A 51 -8.82 4.69 -10.20
CA ALA A 51 -8.92 5.94 -9.45
C ALA A 51 -7.81 6.94 -9.83
N ASN A 52 -8.07 8.25 -9.72
CA ASN A 52 -7.07 9.27 -10.02
C ASN A 52 -5.89 9.21 -9.04
N LEU A 53 -4.68 9.08 -9.59
CA LEU A 53 -3.43 9.11 -8.85
C LEU A 53 -2.83 10.52 -8.96
N GLY A 54 -3.25 11.42 -8.08
CA GLY A 54 -2.83 12.83 -8.10
C GLY A 54 -3.57 13.70 -9.14
N ALA A 55 -3.09 14.93 -9.32
CA ALA A 55 -3.66 15.90 -10.25
C ALA A 55 -3.24 15.64 -11.70
N GLU A 56 -4.03 16.14 -12.66
CA GLU A 56 -3.70 16.10 -14.09
C GLU A 56 -2.40 16.89 -14.38
N VAL A 57 -1.48 16.27 -15.12
CA VAL A 57 -0.25 16.92 -15.57
C VAL A 57 -0.50 17.62 -16.90
N THR A 58 -0.45 18.95 -16.91
CA THR A 58 -0.90 19.78 -18.06
C THR A 58 0.21 20.19 -19.03
N ALA A 59 1.47 19.83 -18.74
CA ALA A 59 2.62 20.17 -19.59
C ALA A 59 3.62 19.00 -19.67
N PRO A 60 4.32 18.82 -20.81
CA PRO A 60 5.37 17.82 -20.93
C PRO A 60 6.65 18.24 -20.14
N PRO A 61 7.46 17.28 -19.66
CA PRO A 61 7.27 15.83 -19.78
C PRO A 61 6.14 15.32 -18.88
N TYR A 62 5.23 14.51 -19.45
CA TYR A 62 4.11 13.95 -18.71
C TYR A 62 4.60 12.86 -17.77
N SER A 63 4.84 13.26 -16.52
CA SER A 63 5.40 12.39 -15.50
C SER A 63 4.88 12.77 -14.12
N MET A 64 4.84 11.80 -13.21
CA MET A 64 4.46 12.03 -11.83
C MET A 64 5.29 11.18 -10.86
N SER A 65 5.60 11.73 -9.70
CA SER A 65 6.13 10.97 -8.56
C SER A 65 4.98 10.26 -7.87
N TRP A 66 5.08 8.94 -7.75
CA TRP A 66 4.18 8.11 -6.97
C TRP A 66 4.89 7.55 -5.76
N ASP A 67 4.38 7.91 -4.58
CA ASP A 67 4.75 7.33 -3.30
C ASP A 67 4.00 5.99 -3.10
N THR A 68 4.66 4.87 -3.41
CA THR A 68 4.06 3.53 -3.35
C THR A 68 3.84 3.07 -1.92
N THR A 69 4.46 3.71 -0.92
CA THR A 69 4.27 3.33 0.50
C THR A 69 2.88 3.67 1.01
N LYS A 70 2.09 4.41 0.23
CA LYS A 70 0.68 4.72 0.49
C LYS A 70 -0.29 3.76 -0.19
N ALA A 71 0.22 2.87 -1.04
CA ALA A 71 -0.54 1.79 -1.64
C ALA A 71 -0.29 0.48 -0.90
N SER A 72 -1.26 -0.45 -0.99
CA SER A 72 -1.08 -1.82 -0.51
C SER A 72 0.08 -2.50 -1.21
N SER A 73 0.80 -3.38 -0.52
CA SER A 73 1.79 -4.27 -1.12
C SER A 73 1.07 -5.39 -1.86
N ALA A 74 0.64 -5.12 -3.09
CA ALA A 74 -0.13 -6.04 -3.91
C ALA A 74 0.09 -5.79 -5.40
N SER A 75 -0.57 -6.58 -6.25
CA SER A 75 -0.69 -6.26 -7.67
C SER A 75 -1.61 -5.05 -7.86
N HIS A 76 -1.15 -4.06 -8.61
CA HIS A 76 -1.86 -2.84 -8.95
C HIS A 76 -1.84 -2.61 -10.46
N THR A 77 -2.84 -1.90 -10.97
CA THR A 77 -2.95 -1.53 -12.39
C THR A 77 -2.79 -0.03 -12.57
N LEU A 78 -1.71 0.38 -13.25
CA LEU A 78 -1.51 1.75 -13.70
C LEU A 78 -2.20 1.99 -15.05
N SER A 79 -2.82 3.15 -15.20
CA SER A 79 -3.33 3.63 -16.49
C SER A 79 -3.20 5.14 -16.59
N ALA A 80 -3.22 5.67 -17.81
CA ALA A 80 -3.18 7.11 -18.07
C ALA A 80 -4.26 7.49 -19.07
N VAL A 81 -4.89 8.64 -18.85
CA VAL A 81 -5.86 9.24 -19.77
C VAL A 81 -5.32 10.58 -20.24
N ALA A 82 -5.01 10.70 -21.53
CA ALA A 82 -4.64 11.97 -22.14
C ALA A 82 -5.90 12.71 -22.60
N ARG A 83 -5.96 14.00 -22.32
CA ARG A 83 -6.95 14.93 -22.84
C ARG A 83 -6.30 15.86 -23.85
N PHE A 84 -6.95 16.06 -24.99
CA PHE A 84 -6.45 16.92 -26.06
C PHE A 84 -7.13 18.30 -26.03
N ALA A 85 -6.51 19.30 -26.66
CA ALA A 85 -7.05 20.66 -26.74
C ALA A 85 -8.42 20.74 -27.42
N THR A 86 -8.77 19.74 -28.24
CA THR A 86 -10.08 19.58 -28.89
C THR A 86 -11.17 19.04 -27.96
N GLY A 87 -10.83 18.65 -26.73
CA GLY A 87 -11.73 18.01 -25.76
C GLY A 87 -11.82 16.49 -25.88
N SER A 88 -11.26 15.88 -26.93
CA SER A 88 -11.17 14.42 -27.05
C SER A 88 -10.24 13.81 -26.00
N THR A 89 -10.42 12.52 -25.71
CA THR A 89 -9.56 11.77 -24.79
C THR A 89 -9.06 10.46 -25.42
N ALA A 90 -7.91 9.98 -24.95
CA ALA A 90 -7.38 8.67 -25.27
C ALA A 90 -6.75 8.05 -24.01
N SER A 91 -6.81 6.73 -23.90
CA SER A 91 -6.28 5.99 -22.74
C SER A 91 -5.11 5.11 -23.13
N SER A 92 -4.19 4.89 -22.19
CA SER A 92 -3.15 3.86 -22.35
C SER A 92 -3.73 2.46 -22.24
N SER A 93 -2.97 1.47 -22.72
CA SER A 93 -3.13 0.10 -22.20
C SER A 93 -2.81 0.07 -20.69
N PRO A 94 -3.46 -0.83 -19.92
CA PRO A 94 -3.14 -1.00 -18.51
C PRO A 94 -1.74 -1.59 -18.33
N VAL A 95 -1.02 -1.11 -17.32
CA VAL A 95 0.29 -1.62 -16.90
C VAL A 95 0.16 -2.23 -15.51
N ALA A 96 0.29 -3.55 -15.42
CA ALA A 96 0.31 -4.24 -14.13
C ALA A 96 1.67 -4.06 -13.46
N VAL A 97 1.67 -3.73 -12.18
CA VAL A 97 2.87 -3.64 -11.32
C VAL A 97 2.62 -4.34 -10.01
N THR A 98 3.68 -4.81 -9.36
CA THR A 98 3.59 -5.32 -7.99
C THR A 98 4.22 -4.30 -7.05
N VAL A 99 3.44 -3.74 -6.14
CA VAL A 99 4.00 -2.93 -5.05
C VAL A 99 4.54 -3.87 -3.98
N SER A 100 5.80 -3.68 -3.59
CA SER A 100 6.43 -4.41 -2.49
C SER A 100 7.13 -3.44 -1.56
N ASN A 101 6.42 -2.98 -0.52
CA ASN A 101 6.99 -2.06 0.47
C ASN A 101 7.73 -2.78 1.61
N VAL A 102 8.18 -4.02 1.38
CA VAL A 102 9.06 -4.75 2.29
C VAL A 102 10.48 -4.19 2.15
N PRO A 103 11.19 -3.80 3.23
CA PRO A 103 12.56 -3.35 3.11
C PRO A 103 13.46 -4.43 2.45
N PRO A 104 14.46 -4.06 1.63
CA PRO A 104 15.31 -5.03 0.94
C PRO A 104 15.97 -6.02 1.90
N GLY A 105 15.85 -7.31 1.61
CA GLY A 105 16.44 -8.39 2.43
C GLY A 105 15.56 -8.93 3.55
N GLN A 106 14.30 -8.50 3.64
CA GLN A 106 13.30 -9.09 4.53
C GLN A 106 12.34 -10.02 3.80
N THR A 107 11.72 -10.92 4.56
CA THR A 107 10.73 -11.89 4.07
C THR A 107 9.39 -11.58 4.73
N ARG A 108 8.35 -11.39 3.93
CA ARG A 108 6.98 -11.20 4.42
C ARG A 108 6.41 -12.52 4.96
N PHE A 109 5.87 -12.47 6.18
CA PHE A 109 5.09 -13.54 6.80
C PHE A 109 3.65 -13.04 7.03
N GLU A 110 2.70 -13.55 6.24
CA GLU A 110 1.29 -13.14 6.31
C GLU A 110 0.62 -13.59 7.60
N ASP A 111 -0.51 -12.98 7.99
CA ASP A 111 -1.29 -13.29 9.20
C ASP A 111 -1.59 -14.78 9.42
N THR A 112 -1.60 -15.59 8.35
CA THR A 112 -1.86 -17.03 8.36
C THR A 112 -0.61 -17.91 8.41
N ASP A 113 0.59 -17.34 8.45
CA ASP A 113 1.83 -18.09 8.51
C ASP A 113 1.94 -18.92 9.80
N THR A 114 2.41 -20.16 9.66
CA THR A 114 2.52 -21.13 10.77
C THR A 114 3.51 -20.74 11.87
N SER A 115 4.41 -19.79 11.59
CA SER A 115 5.33 -19.20 12.57
C SER A 115 4.64 -18.20 13.51
N ILE A 116 3.39 -17.85 13.24
CA ILE A 116 2.56 -16.97 14.06
C ILE A 116 1.54 -17.79 14.84
N SER A 117 1.46 -17.54 16.14
CA SER A 117 0.48 -18.15 17.03
C SER A 117 -0.42 -17.07 17.64
N TYR A 118 -1.72 -17.37 17.73
CA TYR A 118 -2.73 -16.46 18.28
C TYR A 118 -3.44 -17.09 19.47
N THR A 119 -3.83 -16.28 20.46
CA THR A 119 -4.80 -16.69 21.50
C THR A 119 -6.23 -16.74 20.93
N ALA A 120 -7.17 -17.29 21.69
CA ALA A 120 -8.50 -17.63 21.20
C ALA A 120 -9.39 -16.44 20.76
N GLY A 121 -9.07 -15.20 21.14
CA GLY A 121 -9.92 -14.04 20.84
C GLY A 121 -9.57 -13.27 19.55
N TRP A 122 -8.59 -13.74 18.77
CA TRP A 122 -8.30 -13.19 17.44
C TRP A 122 -9.28 -13.72 16.40
N THR A 123 -9.81 -12.81 15.59
CA THR A 123 -10.73 -13.11 14.50
C THR A 123 -10.18 -12.57 13.18
N ARG A 124 -10.39 -13.30 12.09
CA ARG A 124 -9.87 -12.91 10.77
C ARG A 124 -10.78 -11.85 10.13
N ASP A 125 -10.20 -10.73 9.71
CA ASP A 125 -10.80 -9.73 8.83
C ASP A 125 -10.28 -9.93 7.40
N SER A 126 -11.17 -9.89 6.42
CA SER A 126 -10.83 -10.10 5.00
C SER A 126 -11.70 -9.31 4.02
N THR A 127 -12.62 -8.46 4.49
CA THR A 127 -13.69 -7.93 3.62
C THR A 127 -13.74 -6.41 3.52
N LEU A 128 -12.97 -5.69 4.34
CA LEU A 128 -13.09 -4.24 4.44
C LEU A 128 -11.89 -3.48 3.88
N ARG A 129 -10.71 -4.12 3.76
CA ARG A 129 -9.44 -3.42 3.50
C ARG A 129 -8.50 -4.27 2.65
N ALA A 130 -7.56 -3.59 1.99
CA ALA A 130 -6.51 -4.22 1.18
C ALA A 130 -5.35 -4.69 2.08
N TRP A 131 -5.59 -5.74 2.86
CA TRP A 131 -4.57 -6.39 3.70
C TRP A 131 -3.46 -7.05 2.86
N SER A 132 -2.28 -7.19 3.44
CA SER A 132 -1.24 -8.09 2.89
C SER A 132 -1.78 -9.52 2.89
N GLY A 133 -1.47 -10.31 1.86
CA GLY A 133 -2.04 -11.65 1.70
C GLY A 133 -3.58 -11.74 1.56
N GLY A 134 -4.30 -10.61 1.60
CA GLY A 134 -5.75 -10.50 1.53
C GLY A 134 -6.50 -10.66 2.86
N THR A 135 -5.81 -10.94 3.97
CA THR A 135 -6.41 -11.16 5.30
C THR A 135 -5.57 -10.52 6.41
N ALA A 136 -6.21 -10.18 7.53
CA ALA A 136 -5.53 -9.79 8.75
C ALA A 136 -6.24 -10.38 9.97
N MET A 137 -5.55 -10.50 11.10
CA MET A 137 -6.14 -10.91 12.37
C MET A 137 -6.42 -9.70 13.25
N LEU A 138 -7.61 -9.64 13.85
CA LEU A 138 -8.09 -8.57 14.70
C LEU A 138 -8.48 -9.10 16.08
N SER A 139 -8.09 -8.39 17.14
CA SER A 139 -8.69 -8.54 18.48
C SER A 139 -8.91 -7.18 19.16
N THR A 140 -9.90 -7.16 20.05
CA THR A 140 -10.21 -6.05 20.97
C THR A 140 -10.16 -6.49 22.44
N THR A 141 -9.89 -7.77 22.70
CA THR A 141 -9.95 -8.36 24.04
C THR A 141 -8.62 -8.19 24.74
N ALA A 142 -8.62 -7.47 25.87
CA ALA A 142 -7.41 -7.28 26.67
C ALA A 142 -6.75 -8.61 27.05
N GLY A 143 -5.44 -8.71 26.88
CA GLY A 143 -4.63 -9.90 27.16
C GLY A 143 -4.50 -10.88 25.99
N ASP A 144 -5.25 -10.71 24.90
CA ASP A 144 -5.02 -11.50 23.69
C ASP A 144 -3.65 -11.23 23.10
N ARG A 145 -3.00 -12.28 22.58
CA ARG A 145 -1.63 -12.21 22.06
C ARG A 145 -1.51 -12.82 20.68
N ALA A 146 -0.78 -12.14 19.81
CA ALA A 146 -0.18 -12.70 18.60
C ALA A 146 1.32 -12.83 18.85
N THR A 147 1.90 -14.01 18.65
CA THR A 147 3.34 -14.24 18.83
C THR A 147 3.94 -14.82 17.56
N PHE A 148 4.86 -14.06 16.97
CA PHE A 148 5.63 -14.43 15.79
C PHE A 148 7.03 -14.90 16.21
N THR A 149 7.42 -16.08 15.73
CA THR A 149 8.77 -16.62 15.94
C THR A 149 9.57 -16.51 14.65
N PHE A 150 10.73 -15.85 14.72
CA PHE A 150 11.57 -15.59 13.54
C PHE A 150 13.02 -15.89 13.82
N THR A 151 13.81 -16.04 12.76
CA THR A 151 15.28 -16.11 12.84
C THR A 151 15.86 -14.96 12.04
N GLY A 152 16.65 -14.10 12.69
CA GLY A 152 17.17 -12.90 12.06
C GLY A 152 17.73 -11.92 13.08
N THR A 153 17.97 -10.69 12.63
CA THR A 153 18.52 -9.60 13.46
C THR A 153 17.55 -8.41 13.56
N SER A 154 16.37 -8.53 12.98
CA SER A 154 15.32 -7.51 12.96
C SER A 154 13.96 -8.14 12.76
N VAL A 155 12.92 -7.42 13.17
CA VAL A 155 11.52 -7.78 12.90
C VAL A 155 10.65 -6.53 12.84
N TYR A 156 9.63 -6.59 12.00
CA TYR A 156 8.67 -5.52 11.77
C TYR A 156 7.26 -6.06 11.94
N TRP A 157 6.40 -5.30 12.60
CA TRP A 157 4.96 -5.59 12.65
C TRP A 157 4.25 -4.67 11.67
N ILE A 158 3.62 -5.29 10.68
CA ILE A 158 2.72 -4.64 9.74
C ILE A 158 1.28 -4.86 10.21
N GLY A 159 0.52 -3.79 10.30
CA GLY A 159 -0.82 -3.81 10.85
C GLY A 159 -1.66 -2.64 10.37
N PHE A 160 -2.52 -2.17 11.25
CA PHE A 160 -3.44 -1.07 10.98
C PHE A 160 -3.20 0.08 11.95
N ARG A 161 -3.29 1.30 11.43
CA ARG A 161 -3.58 2.49 12.25
C ARG A 161 -4.87 3.12 11.79
N GLY A 162 -5.68 3.63 12.71
CA GLY A 162 -6.92 4.30 12.32
C GLY A 162 -7.79 4.75 13.48
N PRO A 163 -8.97 5.32 13.18
CA PRO A 163 -9.81 5.97 14.18
C PRO A 163 -10.40 5.02 15.21
N GLN A 164 -10.45 3.71 14.94
CA GLN A 164 -10.96 2.68 15.84
C GLN A 164 -9.85 1.87 16.52
N ALA A 165 -8.59 2.30 16.40
CA ALA A 165 -7.43 1.52 16.79
C ALA A 165 -7.03 1.76 18.26
N GLY A 166 -6.59 0.70 18.92
CA GLY A 166 -6.27 0.70 20.35
C GLY A 166 -4.77 0.87 20.65
N ILE A 167 -4.39 0.50 21.87
CA ILE A 167 -3.01 0.44 22.31
C ILE A 167 -2.58 -1.03 22.41
N ALA A 168 -1.48 -1.39 21.77
CA ALA A 168 -0.86 -2.72 21.90
C ALA A 168 0.40 -2.66 22.76
N ARG A 169 0.63 -3.66 23.59
CA ARG A 169 1.90 -3.86 24.28
C ARG A 169 2.77 -4.82 23.49
N VAL A 170 3.99 -4.39 23.17
CA VAL A 170 4.96 -5.16 22.38
C VAL A 170 6.04 -5.76 23.28
N TYR A 171 6.34 -7.03 23.05
CA TYR A 171 7.42 -7.75 23.69
C TYR A 171 8.41 -8.26 22.63
N VAL A 172 9.70 -8.21 22.94
CA VAL A 172 10.74 -8.92 22.21
C VAL A 172 11.38 -9.93 23.15
N ASP A 173 11.41 -11.20 22.77
CA ASP A 173 11.92 -12.30 23.58
C ASP A 173 11.29 -12.37 24.99
N GLY A 174 10.00 -12.06 25.08
CA GLY A 174 9.24 -12.04 26.33
C GLY A 174 9.46 -10.80 27.21
N VAL A 175 10.33 -9.88 26.82
CA VAL A 175 10.58 -8.61 27.54
C VAL A 175 9.73 -7.50 26.94
N VAL A 176 9.01 -6.75 27.78
CA VAL A 176 8.24 -5.57 27.34
C VAL A 176 9.18 -4.53 26.74
N VAL A 177 8.90 -4.10 25.51
CA VAL A 177 9.67 -3.06 24.81
C VAL A 177 8.92 -1.74 24.78
N SER A 178 7.62 -1.73 24.45
CA SER A 178 6.82 -0.51 24.36
C SER A 178 5.32 -0.80 24.42
N ASP A 179 4.54 0.17 24.90
CA ASP A 179 3.13 0.29 24.55
C ASP A 179 3.05 1.18 23.30
N ILE A 180 2.27 0.78 22.30
CA ILE A 180 2.15 1.45 21.00
C ILE A 180 0.69 1.85 20.80
N ASP A 181 0.45 3.14 20.77
CA ASP A 181 -0.82 3.71 20.32
C ASP A 181 -0.91 3.59 18.78
N THR A 182 -1.86 2.78 18.31
CA THR A 182 -2.10 2.57 16.88
C THR A 182 -3.17 3.53 16.34
N TYR A 183 -3.65 4.50 17.13
CA TYR A 183 -4.56 5.52 16.67
C TYR A 183 -3.99 6.35 15.51
N SER A 184 -4.87 6.69 14.56
CA SER A 184 -4.66 7.71 13.53
C SER A 184 -6.01 8.30 13.15
N SER A 185 -6.08 9.59 12.85
CA SER A 185 -7.33 10.25 12.43
C SER A 185 -7.85 9.79 11.06
N PHE A 186 -7.03 9.07 10.29
CA PHE A 186 -7.38 8.40 9.05
C PHE A 186 -6.81 6.99 9.02
N GLU A 187 -7.46 6.10 8.28
CA GLU A 187 -7.02 4.71 8.16
C GLU A 187 -5.71 4.59 7.37
N GLN A 188 -4.80 3.78 7.90
CA GLN A 188 -3.55 3.36 7.30
C GLN A 188 -3.50 1.84 7.37
N VAL A 189 -3.81 1.21 6.25
CA VAL A 189 -3.74 -0.25 6.06
C VAL A 189 -2.29 -0.61 5.72
N GLN A 190 -1.82 -1.79 6.14
CA GLN A 190 -0.41 -2.20 5.99
C GLN A 190 0.58 -1.19 6.60
N ALA A 191 0.21 -0.54 7.70
CA ALA A 191 1.08 0.40 8.39
C ALA A 191 2.20 -0.37 9.12
N MET A 192 3.44 0.12 9.04
CA MET A 192 4.52 -0.32 9.90
C MET A 192 4.27 0.19 11.33
N VAL A 193 3.73 -0.68 12.18
CA VAL A 193 3.32 -0.30 13.54
C VAL A 193 4.52 -0.31 14.48
N PHE A 194 5.38 -1.33 14.35
CA PHE A 194 6.59 -1.49 15.15
C PHE A 194 7.74 -2.01 14.30
N GLN A 195 8.96 -1.67 14.72
CA GLN A 195 10.18 -2.31 14.22
C GLN A 195 11.20 -2.42 15.36
N THR A 196 12.02 -3.46 15.30
CA THR A 196 13.28 -3.53 16.05
C THR A 196 14.38 -4.09 15.16
N THR A 197 15.60 -3.60 15.34
CA THR A 197 16.79 -4.00 14.56
C THR A 197 17.98 -4.16 15.50
N GLY A 198 19.06 -4.78 15.00
CA GLY A 198 20.28 -4.99 15.79
C GLY A 198 20.13 -6.06 16.87
N LEU A 199 19.16 -6.96 16.73
CA LEU A 199 19.10 -8.17 17.53
C LEU A 199 20.31 -9.05 17.21
N ALA A 200 20.72 -9.88 18.16
CA ALA A 200 21.73 -10.90 17.90
C ALA A 200 21.25 -11.83 16.76
N ALA A 201 22.17 -12.40 15.99
CA ALA A 201 21.76 -13.41 15.01
C ALA A 201 21.26 -14.65 15.76
N GLY A 202 19.97 -14.97 15.63
CA GLY A 202 19.37 -16.10 16.32
C GLY A 202 17.86 -16.16 16.14
N THR A 203 17.25 -17.09 16.86
CA THR A 203 15.79 -17.20 16.95
C THR A 203 15.28 -16.23 18.01
N HIS A 204 14.24 -15.49 17.67
CA HIS A 204 13.61 -14.46 18.48
C HIS A 204 12.09 -14.60 18.44
N THR A 205 11.42 -13.94 19.39
CA THR A 205 9.97 -13.77 19.37
C THR A 205 9.56 -12.31 19.43
N LEU A 206 8.56 -11.95 18.62
CA LEU A 206 7.81 -10.71 18.74
C LEU A 206 6.39 -11.05 19.22
N THR A 207 5.99 -10.53 20.38
CA THR A 207 4.62 -10.68 20.87
C THR A 207 3.91 -9.34 20.88
N ILE A 208 2.71 -9.31 20.30
CA ILE A 208 1.79 -8.19 20.31
C ILE A 208 0.64 -8.57 21.25
N GLU A 209 0.48 -7.83 22.34
CA GLU A 209 -0.59 -8.02 23.31
C GLU A 209 -1.61 -6.88 23.21
N VAL A 210 -2.88 -7.23 23.12
CA VAL A 210 -3.99 -6.27 23.18
C VAL A 210 -4.10 -5.74 24.61
N THR A 211 -3.98 -4.43 24.82
CA THR A 211 -4.11 -3.86 26.18
C THR A 211 -5.56 -3.62 26.58
N GLY A 212 -6.47 -3.53 25.60
CA GLY A 212 -7.84 -3.06 25.81
C GLY A 212 -7.94 -1.56 26.14
N SER A 213 -6.84 -0.82 26.06
CA SER A 213 -6.79 0.64 26.21
C SER A 213 -6.77 1.32 24.84
N GLU A 214 -7.15 2.59 24.80
CA GLU A 214 -7.20 3.40 23.58
C GLU A 214 -6.85 4.86 23.86
N ASN A 215 -6.45 5.58 22.80
CA ASN A 215 -6.37 7.03 22.82
C ASN A 215 -7.77 7.63 23.07
N PRO A 216 -7.93 8.74 23.85
CA PRO A 216 -9.23 9.39 24.03
C PRO A 216 -9.92 9.86 22.73
N ALA A 217 -9.16 10.05 21.65
CA ALA A 217 -9.69 10.39 20.34
C ALA A 217 -10.06 9.16 19.48
N SER A 218 -9.77 7.95 19.96
CA SER A 218 -10.15 6.70 19.30
C SER A 218 -11.62 6.37 19.55
N ALA A 219 -12.21 5.62 18.63
CA ALA A 219 -13.54 5.08 18.71
C ALA A 219 -13.55 3.58 19.05
N GLY A 220 -12.38 2.99 19.32
CA GLY A 220 -12.26 1.58 19.67
C GLY A 220 -10.83 1.13 19.99
N THR A 221 -10.73 -0.13 20.42
CA THR A 221 -9.50 -0.75 20.91
C THR A 221 -8.90 -1.75 19.92
N TYR A 222 -9.12 -1.56 18.61
CA TYR A 222 -8.76 -2.56 17.60
C TYR A 222 -7.24 -2.69 17.52
N ILE A 223 -6.75 -3.90 17.71
CA ILE A 223 -5.38 -4.29 17.38
C ILE A 223 -5.44 -5.26 16.22
N ILE A 224 -4.69 -4.95 15.17
CA ILE A 224 -4.70 -5.73 13.93
C ILE A 224 -3.27 -6.16 13.57
N VAL A 225 -3.11 -7.46 13.33
CA VAL A 225 -1.91 -8.08 12.78
C VAL A 225 -2.20 -8.44 11.34
N ASP A 226 -1.58 -7.70 10.43
CA ASP A 226 -1.67 -7.94 8.99
C ASP A 226 -0.55 -8.90 8.56
N ALA A 227 0.69 -8.57 8.94
CA ALA A 227 1.84 -9.40 8.64
C ALA A 227 3.08 -9.04 9.49
N PHE A 228 4.15 -9.80 9.31
CA PHE A 228 5.49 -9.50 9.80
C PHE A 228 6.52 -9.47 8.67
N ASP A 229 7.65 -8.79 8.89
CA ASP A 229 8.85 -8.83 8.04
C ASP A 229 10.13 -9.03 8.87
#